data_AF-A0A0G0H748-F1
#
_entry.id   AF-A0A0G0H748-F1
#
_cell.length_a   1.000
_cell.length_b   1.000
_cell.length_c   1.000
_cell.angle_alpha   90.00
_cell.angle_beta   90.00
_cell.angle_gamma   90.00
#
_symmetry.space_group_name_H-M   'P 1'
#
loop_
_entity.id
_entity.type
_entity.pdbx_description
1 polymer ?
#
loop_
_entity_poly.entity_id
_entity_poly.type
_entity_poly.pdbx_seq_one_letter_code
_entity_poly.pdbx_strand_id
1 'polypeptide(L)' 'MFKAPGFTVFLKKHNISRLFLCGIDTDSCVLASAYDAFDLGYEVKVIKNLCKSHSGDDFDNAAMKIIDKSIQK' A
#
# COMPACT_ATOMS: atom_id res chain seq x y z
N MET A 1 -3.45 7.91 2.42
CA MET A 1 -3.24 7.65 3.86
C MET A 1 -2.13 8.52 4.45
N PHE A 2 -0.93 8.50 3.87
CA PHE A 2 0.27 9.14 4.45
C PHE A 2 0.28 10.67 4.43
N LYS A 3 -0.62 11.28 3.65
CA LYS A 3 -0.84 12.73 3.60
C LYS A 3 -1.61 13.27 4.81
N ALA A 4 -2.23 12.40 5.62
CA ALA A 4 -2.95 12.82 6.81
C ALA A 4 -1.96 13.33 7.89
N PRO A 5 -2.14 14.55 8.42
CA PRO A 5 -1.29 15.07 9.48
C PRO A 5 -1.29 14.13 10.68
N GLY A 6 -0.09 13.74 11.13
CA GLY A 6 0.08 12.91 12.33
C GLY A 6 0.17 11.40 12.09
N PHE A 7 -0.21 10.88 10.91
CA PHE A 7 -0.11 9.44 10.66
C PHE A 7 1.34 8.95 10.67
N THR A 8 2.23 9.62 9.95
CA THR A 8 3.67 9.28 9.93
C THR A 8 4.33 9.51 11.29
N VAL A 9 3.89 10.53 12.03
CA VAL A 9 4.35 10.78 13.41
C VAL A 9 3.95 9.63 14.33
N PHE A 10 2.71 9.14 14.22
CA PHE A 10 2.24 7.97 14.95
C PHE A 10 3.10 6.75 14.65
N LEU A 11 3.32 6.42 13.37
CA LEU A 11 4.15 5.28 12.99
C LEU A 11 5.57 5.36 13.58
N LYS A 12 6.21 6.53 13.48
CA LYS A 12 7.56 6.77 14.02
C LYS A 12 7.59 6.65 15.54
N LYS A 13 6.61 7.26 16.24
CA LYS A 13 6.51 7.22 17.71
C LYS A 13 6.41 5.78 18.24
N HIS A 14 5.77 4.90 17.48
CA HIS A 14 5.57 3.50 17.84
C HIS A 14 6.62 2.55 17.26
N ASN A 15 7.71 3.05 16.67
CA ASN A 15 8.79 2.25 16.06
C ASN A 15 8.27 1.23 15.04
N ILE A 16 7.23 1.59 14.28
CA ILE A 16 6.69 0.73 13.23
C ILE A 16 7.57 0.86 12.00
N SER A 17 8.10 -0.27 11.50
CA SER A 17 8.95 -0.32 10.30
C SER A 17 8.34 -1.14 9.15
N ARG A 18 7.37 -2.01 9.45
CA ARG A 18 6.69 -2.86 8.47
C ARG A 18 5.19 -2.61 8.47
N LEU A 19 4.60 -2.50 7.28
CA LEU A 19 3.18 -2.22 7.06
C LEU A 19 2.55 -3.27 6.17
N PHE A 20 1.41 -3.78 6.61
CA PHE A 20 0.54 -4.63 5.79
C PHE A 20 -0.67 -3.82 5.35
N LEU A 21 -0.91 -3.76 4.04
CA LEU A 21 -1.97 -2.95 3.44
C LEU A 21 -3.05 -3.85 2.83
N CYS A 22 -4.30 -3.43 2.99
CA CYS A 22 -5.47 -4.04 2.37
C CYS A 22 -6.57 -2.97 2.16
N GLY A 23 -7.57 -3.24 1.32
CA GLY A 23 -8.71 -2.35 1.13
C GLY A 23 -9.08 -2.11 -0.34
N ILE A 24 -9.78 -1.00 -0.59
CA ILE A 24 -10.28 -0.62 -1.90
C ILE A 24 -9.93 0.86 -2.20
N ASP A 25 -9.62 1.26 -3.42
CA ASP A 25 -9.38 0.43 -4.61
C ASP A 25 -7.92 0.00 -4.75
N THR A 26 -7.68 -1.25 -5.17
CA THR A 26 -6.32 -1.83 -5.30
C THR A 26 -5.40 -0.99 -6.17
N ASP A 27 -5.89 -0.54 -7.32
CA ASP A 27 -5.17 0.21 -8.35
C ASP A 27 -5.10 1.72 -8.11
N SER A 28 -5.77 2.21 -7.06
CA SER A 28 -5.79 3.62 -6.71
C SER A 28 -5.28 3.83 -5.29
N CYS A 29 -6.15 3.85 -4.28
CA CYS A 29 -5.79 4.25 -2.92
C CYS A 29 -4.82 3.27 -2.25
N VAL A 30 -4.93 1.97 -2.54
CA VAL A 30 -4.00 0.96 -2.03
C VAL A 30 -2.64 1.10 -2.70
N LEU A 31 -2.61 1.17 -4.04
CA LEU A 31 -1.38 1.38 -4.82
C LEU A 31 -0.64 2.66 -4.39
N ALA A 32 -1.35 3.79 -4.32
CA ALA A 32 -0.77 5.07 -3.93
C ALA A 32 -0.23 5.02 -2.49
N SER A 33 -0.96 4.40 -1.56
CA SER A 33 -0.49 4.27 -0.18
C SER A 33 0.71 3.32 -0.06
N ALA A 34 0.79 2.29 -0.90
CA ALA A 34 1.94 1.39 -0.94
C ALA A 34 3.21 2.11 -1.41
N TYR A 35 3.11 2.94 -2.44
CA TYR A 35 4.23 3.77 -2.90
C TYR A 35 4.61 4.86 -1.89
N ASP A 36 3.64 5.57 -1.31
CA ASP A 36 3.91 6.55 -0.25
C ASP A 36 4.71 5.90 0.91
N ALA A 37 4.32 4.69 1.31
CA ALA A 37 5.01 3.94 2.35
C ALA A 37 6.42 3.50 1.93
N PHE A 38 6.57 3.00 0.71
CA PHE A 38 7.85 2.59 0.14
C PHE A 38 8.84 3.77 0.05
N ASP A 39 8.38 4.92 -0.47
CA ASP A 39 9.19 6.13 -0.62
C ASP A 39 9.66 6.69 0.74
N LEU A 40 8.87 6.47 1.80
CA LEU A 40 9.22 6.82 3.17
C LEU A 40 10.14 5.78 3.87
N GLY A 41 10.49 4.69 3.18
CA GLY A 41 11.42 3.67 3.66
C GLY A 41 10.79 2.59 4.54
N TYR A 42 9.46 2.46 4.55
CA TYR A 42 8.80 1.34 5.24
C TYR A 42 8.93 0.05 4.42
N GLU A 43 8.99 -1.09 5.11
CA GLU A 43 8.76 -2.38 4.46
C GLU A 43 7.25 -2.57 4.25
N VAL A 44 6.81 -2.82 3.03
CA VAL A 44 5.38 -2.81 2.68
C VAL A 44 4.95 -4.12 2.05
N LYS A 45 3.81 -4.65 2.49
CA LYS A 45 3.14 -5.79 1.87
C LYS A 45 1.63 -5.56 1.72
N VAL A 46 1.18 -5.45 0.49
CA VAL A 46 -0.22 -5.47 0.07
C VAL A 46 -0.74 -6.91 0.04
N ILE A 47 -1.81 -7.16 0.79
CA ILE A 47 -2.43 -8.49 0.89
C ILE A 47 -3.48 -8.62 -0.21
N LYS A 48 -3.06 -9.15 -1.38
CA LYS A 48 -3.91 -9.27 -2.59
C LYS A 48 -5.33 -9.79 -2.30
N ASN A 49 -5.46 -10.86 -1.52
CA ASN A 49 -6.75 -11.50 -1.25
C ASN A 49 -7.69 -10.65 -0.35
N LEU A 50 -7.20 -9.54 0.20
CA LEU A 50 -7.95 -8.58 0.99
C LEU A 50 -8.04 -7.21 0.29
N CYS A 51 -7.77 -7.16 -1.01
CA CYS A 51 -7.91 -5.98 -1.84
C CYS A 51 -8.89 -6.23 -2.97
N LYS A 52 -9.57 -5.16 -3.42
CA LYS A 52 -10.43 -5.20 -4.60
C LYS A 52 -10.49 -3.83 -5.26
N SER A 53 -10.54 -3.81 -6.58
CA SER A 53 -10.86 -2.63 -7.38
C SER A 53 -12.32 -2.70 -7.80
N HIS A 54 -13.03 -1.57 -7.68
CA HIS A 54 -14.37 -1.46 -8.27
C HIS A 54 -14.36 -1.58 -9.81
N SER A 55 -13.20 -1.37 -10.45
CA SER A 55 -13.04 -1.44 -11.91
C SER A 55 -12.80 -2.87 -12.44
N GLY A 56 -12.81 -3.87 -11.55
CA GLY A 56 -12.71 -5.29 -11.91
C GLY A 56 -11.31 -5.88 -11.74
N ASP A 57 -11.22 -7.21 -11.89
CA ASP A 57 -10.03 -8.00 -11.56
C ASP A 57 -8.80 -7.68 -12.42
N ASP A 58 -8.99 -7.15 -13.62
CA ASP A 58 -7.87 -6.75 -14.48
C ASP A 58 -7.05 -5.62 -13.85
N PHE A 59 -7.72 -4.68 -13.17
CA PHE A 59 -7.08 -3.59 -12.44
C PHE A 59 -6.38 -4.10 -11.17
N ASP A 60 -7.01 -5.03 -10.45
CA ASP A 60 -6.37 -5.70 -9.31
C ASP A 60 -5.06 -6.38 -9.72
N ASN A 61 -5.10 -7.13 -10.83
CA ASN A 61 -3.92 -7.83 -11.33
C ASN A 61 -2.85 -6.88 -11.88
N ALA A 62 -3.23 -5.79 -12.54
CA ALA A 62 -2.30 -4.79 -13.03
C ALA A 62 -1.59 -4.07 -11.87
N ALA A 63 -2.34 -3.64 -10.86
CA ALA A 63 -1.79 -3.01 -9.65
C ALA A 63 -0.84 -3.95 -8.91
N MET A 64 -1.23 -5.21 -8.71
CA MET A 64 -0.36 -6.19 -8.05
C MET A 64 0.92 -6.47 -8.84
N LYS A 65 0.87 -6.53 -10.18
CA LYS A 65 2.09 -6.65 -11.00
C LYS A 65 3.06 -5.48 -10.79
N ILE A 66 2.54 -4.26 -10.65
CA ILE A 66 3.35 -3.07 -10.37
C ILE A 66 3.95 -3.15 -8.96
N ILE A 67 3.13 -3.47 -7.96
CA ILE A 67 3.54 -3.61 -6.56
C ILE A 67 4.62 -4.69 -6.40
N ASP A 68 4.43 -5.87 -7.00
CA ASP A 68 5.38 -6.98 -6.92
C ASP A 68 6.70 -6.68 -7.63
N LYS A 69 6.66 -5.87 -8.70
CA LYS A 69 7.87 -5.44 -9.39
C LYS A 69 8.65 -4.38 -8.61
N SER A 70 7.96 -3.47 -7.92
CA SER A 70 8.56 -2.25 -7.37
C SER A 70 8.79 -2.28 -5.86
N ILE A 71 7.91 -2.93 -5.10
CA ILE A 71 7.80 -2.75 -3.64
C ILE A 71 8.00 -4.06 -2.90
N GLN A 72 7.31 -5.12 -3.31
CA GLN A 72 7.32 -6.40 -2.60
C GLN A 72 8.43 -7.30 -3.14
N LYS A 73 9.31 -7.77 -2.25
CA LYS A 73 10.27 -8.84 -2.52
C LYS A 73 9.98 -10.05 -1.65
#